data_AF-A0A7W2U5Z9-F1
#
_entry.id   AF-A0A7W2U5Z9-F1
#
_cell.length_a   1.000
_cell.length_b   1.000
_cell.length_c   1.000
_cell.angle_alpha   90.00
_cell.angle_beta   90.00
_cell.angle_gamma   90.00
#
_symmetry.space_group_name_H-M   'P 1'
#
loop_
_entity.id
_entity.type
_entity.pdbx_description
1 polymer ?
#
loop_
_entity_poly.entity_id
_entity_poly.type
_entity_poly.pdbx_seq_one_letter_code
_entity_poly.pdbx_strand_id
1 'polypeptide(L)' 'MPTRTIDFHNADCSACHKKHVDTRTEIVASSPERPNAIRKKIIWRCEDHLDCDVDEMEKLALVKKRFQDIE' A
#
# COMPACT_ATOMS: atom_id res chain seq x y z
N MET A 1 -3.69 -17.21 -17.48
CA MET A 1 -2.87 -16.23 -16.73
C MET A 1 -2.23 -16.97 -15.56
N PRO A 2 -0.90 -16.91 -15.36
CA PRO A 2 -0.32 -17.51 -14.17
C PRO A 2 -0.85 -16.77 -12.94
N THR A 3 -1.55 -17.48 -12.06
CA THR A 3 -1.94 -17.01 -10.74
C THR A 3 -0.65 -16.85 -9.94
N ARG A 4 -0.11 -15.65 -9.89
CA ARG A 4 1.01 -15.33 -8.98
C ARG A 4 0.45 -15.42 -7.56
N THR A 5 0.82 -16.47 -6.84
CA THR A 5 0.54 -16.58 -5.41
C THR A 5 1.33 -15.48 -4.71
N ILE A 6 0.63 -14.59 -4.01
CA ILE A 6 1.28 -13.56 -3.19
C ILE A 6 1.61 -14.20 -1.85
N ASP A 7 2.88 -14.15 -1.47
CA ASP A 7 3.33 -14.55 -0.13
C ASP A 7 3.14 -13.37 0.83
N PHE A 8 2.05 -13.39 1.56
CA PHE A 8 1.73 -12.34 2.54
C PHE A 8 2.69 -12.33 3.74
N HIS A 9 3.42 -13.41 4.03
CA HIS A 9 4.36 -13.45 5.14
C HIS A 9 5.68 -12.73 4.82
N ASN A 10 6.11 -12.78 3.56
CA ASN A 10 7.30 -12.07 3.09
C ASN A 10 7.01 -10.74 2.39
N ALA A 11 5.73 -10.40 2.26
CA ALA A 11 5.29 -9.11 1.77
C ALA A 11 5.60 -7.99 2.77
N ASP A 12 6.00 -6.83 2.25
CA ASP A 12 6.24 -5.62 3.03
C ASP A 12 4.95 -4.79 3.18
N CYS A 13 4.75 -4.23 4.36
CA CYS A 13 3.74 -3.18 4.56
C CYS A 13 3.99 -2.00 3.60
N SER A 14 2.92 -1.39 3.08
CA SER A 14 3.03 -0.21 2.22
C SER A 14 3.50 1.05 2.97
N ALA A 15 3.32 1.08 4.30
CA ALA A 15 3.63 2.23 5.16
C ALA A 15 4.96 2.11 5.93
N CYS A 16 5.49 0.89 6.13
CA CYS A 16 6.74 0.66 6.86
C CYS A 16 7.51 -0.56 6.31
N HIS A 17 8.67 -0.89 6.89
CA HIS A 17 9.52 -2.02 6.44
C HIS A 17 9.20 -3.35 7.14
N LYS A 18 8.11 -3.42 7.92
CA LYS A 18 7.70 -4.67 8.57
C LYS A 18 7.25 -5.67 7.50
N LYS A 19 7.88 -6.84 7.55
CA LYS A 19 7.46 -8.03 6.80
C LYS A 19 6.26 -8.65 7.51
N HIS A 20 5.40 -9.30 6.73
CA HIS A 20 4.07 -9.77 7.11
C HIS A 20 2.98 -8.72 6.87
N VAL A 21 2.08 -9.05 5.96
CA VAL A 21 0.90 -8.27 5.62
C VAL A 21 -0.33 -9.03 6.09
N ASP A 22 -1.03 -8.44 7.04
CA ASP A 22 -2.28 -8.95 7.58
C ASP A 22 -3.45 -8.68 6.63
N THR A 23 -3.44 -7.55 5.92
CA THR A 23 -4.56 -7.14 5.07
C THR A 23 -4.11 -6.49 3.76
N ARG A 24 -4.70 -6.94 2.65
CA ARG A 24 -4.63 -6.29 1.33
C ARG A 24 -5.91 -5.54 1.05
N THR A 25 -5.82 -4.23 0.87
CA THR A 25 -6.93 -3.37 0.45
C THR A 25 -6.74 -2.92 -0.99
N GLU A 26 -7.81 -2.96 -1.78
CA GLU A 26 -7.84 -2.42 -3.15
C GLU A 26 -8.78 -1.22 -3.19
N ILE A 27 -8.28 -0.10 -3.69
CA ILE A 27 -8.99 1.18 -3.76
C ILE A 27 -9.23 1.50 -5.22
N VAL A 28 -10.48 1.75 -5.56
CA VAL A 28 -10.91 2.16 -6.89
C VAL A 28 -11.67 3.47 -6.74
N ALA A 29 -11.10 4.55 -7.26
CA ALA A 29 -11.66 5.90 -7.13
C ALA A 29 -11.51 6.68 -8.45
N SER A 30 -12.26 7.77 -8.61
CA SER A 30 -12.03 8.72 -9.70
C SER A 30 -10.65 9.38 -9.57
N SER A 31 -9.97 9.61 -10.69
CA SER A 31 -8.69 10.33 -10.69
C SER A 31 -8.93 11.84 -10.63
N PRO A 32 -8.42 12.55 -9.61
CA PRO A 32 -8.50 14.01 -9.55
C PRO A 32 -7.62 14.69 -10.61
N GLU A 33 -6.54 14.03 -11.05
CA GLU A 33 -5.58 14.57 -12.02
C GLU A 33 -6.02 14.40 -13.48
N ARG A 34 -6.90 13.42 -13.75
CA ARG A 34 -7.32 13.05 -15.10
C ARG A 34 -8.84 12.91 -15.15
N PRO A 35 -9.56 13.88 -15.74
CA PRO A 35 -11.00 13.78 -15.95
C PRO A 35 -11.36 12.46 -16.65
N ASN A 36 -12.42 11.80 -16.18
CA ASN A 36 -12.91 10.50 -16.68
C ASN A 36 -11.95 9.31 -16.53
N ALA A 37 -10.86 9.44 -15.76
CA ALA A 37 -10.00 8.32 -15.43
C ALA A 37 -10.30 7.73 -14.04
N ILE A 38 -9.97 6.45 -13.87
CA ILE A 38 -10.05 5.74 -12.58
C ILE A 38 -8.62 5.57 -12.05
N ARG A 39 -8.41 5.89 -10.77
CA ARG A 39 -7.22 5.52 -10.02
C ARG A 39 -7.48 4.20 -9.30
N LYS A 40 -6.58 3.22 -9.53
CA LYS A 40 -6.54 1.97 -8.76
C LYS A 40 -5.28 1.95 -7.91
N LYS A 41 -5.41 1.59 -6.64
CA LYS A 41 -4.27 1.44 -5.72
C LYS A 41 -4.47 0.20 -4.86
N ILE A 42 -3.38 -0.50 -4.60
CA ILE A 42 -3.35 -1.60 -3.64
C ILE A 42 -2.53 -1.13 -2.44
N ILE A 43 -3.08 -1.30 -1.23
CA ILE A 43 -2.43 -0.97 0.03
C ILE A 43 -2.32 -2.23 0.87
N TRP A 44 -1.10 -2.52 1.34
CA TRP A 44 -0.79 -3.65 2.22
C TRP A 44 -0.53 -3.12 3.63
N ARG A 45 -1.22 -3.68 4.63
CA ARG A 45 -1.11 -3.29 6.04
C ARG A 45 -0.57 -4.45 6.87
N CYS A 46 0.41 -4.16 7.72
CA CYS A 46 0.78 -5.01 8.85
C CYS A 46 -0.08 -4.66 10.07
N GLU A 47 0.03 -5.45 11.14
CA GLU A 47 -0.70 -5.28 12.40
C GLU A 47 -0.70 -3.85 12.95
N ASP A 48 0.44 -3.14 12.87
CA ASP A 48 0.58 -1.78 13.40
C ASP A 48 -0.18 -0.71 12.61
N HIS A 49 -0.63 -1.04 11.40
CA HIS A 49 -1.27 -0.11 10.47
C HIS A 49 -2.67 -0.59 10.04
N LEU A 50 -3.27 -1.55 10.74
CA LEU A 50 -4.60 -2.07 10.44
C LEU A 50 -5.68 -0.98 10.52
N ASP A 51 -5.56 -0.10 11.52
CA ASP A 51 -6.53 0.96 11.79
C ASP A 51 -6.25 2.25 11.00
N CYS A 52 -5.12 2.32 10.28
CA CYS A 52 -4.79 3.48 9.46
C CYS A 52 -5.71 3.55 8.24
N ASP A 53 -6.32 4.72 8.03
CA ASP A 53 -7.16 4.95 6.86
C ASP A 53 -6.32 5.05 5.57
N VAL A 54 -6.99 5.27 4.44
CA VAL A 54 -6.30 5.36 3.14
C VAL A 54 -5.31 6.51 3.12
N ASP A 55 -5.72 7.69 3.58
CA ASP A 55 -4.95 8.92 3.48
C ASP A 55 -3.72 8.90 4.40
N GLU A 56 -3.87 8.36 5.61
CA GLU A 56 -2.77 8.08 6.53
C GLU A 56 -1.77 7.12 5.92
N MET A 57 -2.24 6.02 5.32
CA MET A 57 -1.37 5.06 4.62
C MET A 57 -0.64 5.71 3.44
N GLU A 58 -1.26 6.64 2.70
CA GLU A 58 -0.59 7.36 1.62
C GLU A 58 0.54 8.24 2.14
N LYS A 59 0.30 8.97 3.24
CA LYS A 59 1.31 9.82 3.87
C LYS A 59 2.49 8.98 4.37
N LEU A 60 2.22 7.88 5.06
CA LEU A 60 3.27 6.99 5.58
C LEU A 60 4.05 6.32 4.44
N ALA A 61 3.39 5.92 3.34
CA ALA A 61 4.08 5.38 2.17
C ALA A 61 5.05 6.38 1.54
N LEU A 62 4.70 7.67 1.51
CA LEU A 62 5.61 8.73 1.05
C LEU A 62 6.82 8.88 1.98
N VAL A 63 6.60 8.81 3.30
CA VAL A 63 7.68 8.81 4.29
C VAL A 63 8.59 7.61 4.08
N LYS A 64 8.05 6.39 4.03
CA LYS A 64 8.81 5.15 3.76
C LYS A 64 9.70 5.32 2.52
N LYS A 65 9.12 5.75 1.40
CA LYS A 65 9.86 5.94 0.15
C LYS A 65 11.02 6.93 0.31
N ARG A 66 10.81 8.05 1.00
CA ARG A 66 11.85 9.07 1.22
C ARG A 66 13.04 8.54 2.02
N PHE A 67 12.80 7.65 2.98
CA PHE A 67 13.85 7.06 3.81
C PHE A 67 14.45 5.78 3.20
N GLN A 68 13.78 5.17 2.24
CA GLN A 68 14.27 4.00 1.51
C GLN A 68 15.42 4.35 0.55
N ASP A 69 15.52 5.61 0.10
CA ASP A 69 16.60 6.11 -0.77
C ASP A 69 17.86 6.58 0.02
N ILE A 70 17.87 6.43 1.34
CA ILE A 70 18.96 6.88 2.24
C ILE A 70 19.86 5.71 2.68
N GLU A 71 19.54 4.47 2.32
CA GLU A 71 20.33 3.26 2.58
C GLU A 71 21.07 2.73 1.34
#